data_AF-A0A420UXZ8-F1
#
_entry.id   AF-A0A420UXZ8-F1
#
_cell.length_a   1.000
_cell.length_b   1.000
_cell.length_c   1.000
_cell.angle_alpha   90.00
_cell.angle_beta   90.00
_cell.angle_gamma   90.00
#
_symmetry.space_group_name_H-M   'P 1'
#
loop_
_entity.id
_entity.type
_entity.pdbx_description
1 polymer ?
#
loop_
_entity_poly.entity_id
_entity_poly.type
_entity_poly.pdbx_seq_one_letter_code
_entity_poly.pdbx_strand_id
1 'polypeptide(L)'
;MTTASAPAAPPETVAASLFVDAFNSVYVYEDDPRMTIAVHLTTGSSMAVTGRLGDDYHMHFSPAEVSAALAWLTHAVATDPRAVIAVIADRDDERESAHGWAWFIDTGDALPASAASSLFPDHVELLGAEQSWVTLRGPRPLVDTSADGLAYTALTDDVKAVVTAHGKPGRPAAGHRIALRLDSTVTVHIDAADVPAARDALEEIEHEDFDVDLTTRDGHVIGHITLGDADGAELVSVDDVPADELSDDDTD
;
A
#
# COMPACT_ATOMS: atom_id res chain seq x y z
N MET A 1 -3.67 31.92 -14.46
CA MET A 1 -4.23 30.58 -14.71
C MET A 1 -3.44 29.61 -13.86
N THR A 2 -4.00 29.21 -12.71
CA THR A 2 -3.39 28.22 -11.83
C THR A 2 -3.88 26.87 -12.33
N THR A 3 -3.01 26.12 -13.02
CA THR A 3 -3.29 24.72 -13.35
C THR A 3 -3.43 23.97 -12.03
N ALA A 4 -4.62 23.42 -11.77
CA ALA A 4 -4.80 22.48 -10.68
C ALA A 4 -3.79 21.34 -10.87
N SER A 5 -2.93 21.13 -9.87
CA SER A 5 -2.03 19.98 -9.84
C SER A 5 -2.89 18.72 -9.89
N ALA A 6 -2.53 17.76 -10.74
CA ALA A 6 -3.18 16.46 -10.73
C ALA A 6 -3.11 15.88 -9.30
N PRO A 7 -4.16 15.19 -8.83
CA PRO A 7 -4.10 14.52 -7.53
C PRO A 7 -2.92 13.54 -7.52
N ALA A 8 -2.14 13.57 -6.43
CA ALA A 8 -1.06 12.62 -6.24
C ALA A 8 -1.63 11.19 -6.23
N ALA A 9 -0.92 10.26 -6.85
CA ALA A 9 -1.34 8.86 -6.87
C ALA A 9 -1.39 8.28 -5.43
N PRO A 10 -2.32 7.35 -5.14
CA PRO A 10 -2.40 6.69 -3.84
C PRO A 10 -1.08 5.98 -3.48
N PRO A 11 -0.70 5.93 -2.19
CA PRO A 11 0.51 5.24 -1.73
C PRO A 11 0.61 3.77 -2.17
N GLU A 12 -0.52 3.08 -2.32
CA GLU A 12 -0.59 1.69 -2.79
C GLU A 12 -0.21 1.55 -4.26
N THR A 13 -0.76 2.42 -5.12
CA THR A 13 -0.39 2.48 -6.55
C THR A 13 1.08 2.85 -6.71
N VAL A 14 1.55 3.78 -5.89
CA VAL A 14 2.96 4.17 -5.83
C VAL A 14 3.86 2.99 -5.43
N ALA A 15 3.50 2.25 -4.37
CA ALA A 15 4.26 1.13 -3.84
C ALA A 15 4.33 -0.04 -4.84
N ALA A 16 3.20 -0.40 -5.45
CA ALA A 16 3.15 -1.43 -6.48
C ALA A 16 4.03 -1.05 -7.68
N SER A 17 3.95 0.21 -8.13
CA SER A 17 4.82 0.71 -9.19
C SER A 17 6.30 0.64 -8.79
N LEU A 18 6.67 1.02 -7.57
CA LEU A 18 8.05 0.98 -7.09
C LEU A 18 8.61 -0.45 -7.05
N PHE A 19 7.80 -1.41 -6.59
CA PHE A 19 8.19 -2.81 -6.55
C PHE A 19 8.51 -3.34 -7.95
N VAL A 20 7.63 -3.09 -8.92
CA VAL A 20 7.82 -3.54 -10.30
C VAL A 20 8.96 -2.78 -10.99
N ASP A 21 9.07 -1.48 -10.73
CA ASP A 21 10.15 -0.67 -11.29
C ASP A 21 11.51 -1.13 -10.74
N ALA A 22 11.61 -1.45 -9.45
CA ALA A 22 12.83 -2.01 -8.86
C ALA A 22 13.18 -3.40 -9.43
N PHE A 23 12.18 -4.26 -9.60
CA PHE A 23 12.36 -5.56 -10.26
C PHE A 23 12.87 -5.41 -11.70
N ASN A 24 12.24 -4.55 -12.50
CA ASN A 24 12.59 -4.34 -13.91
C ASN A 24 13.89 -3.53 -14.11
N SER A 25 14.18 -2.62 -13.19
CA SER A 25 15.36 -1.74 -13.22
C SER A 25 16.66 -2.50 -13.13
N VAL A 26 16.64 -3.64 -12.47
CA VAL A 26 17.79 -4.53 -12.35
C VAL A 26 18.01 -5.36 -13.61
N TYR A 27 17.12 -5.24 -14.62
CA TYR A 27 17.11 -5.99 -15.91
C TYR A 27 18.10 -7.13 -15.88
N VAL A 28 17.66 -8.15 -15.13
CA VAL A 28 18.39 -9.35 -14.77
C VAL A 28 19.22 -9.76 -15.97
N TYR A 29 20.54 -9.90 -15.78
CA TYR A 29 21.29 -10.79 -16.65
C TYR A 29 20.47 -12.06 -16.64
N GLU A 30 19.90 -12.47 -17.79
CA GLU A 30 18.75 -13.40 -17.89
C GLU A 30 18.93 -14.76 -17.14
N ASP A 31 20.10 -14.94 -16.54
CA ASP A 31 20.63 -16.09 -15.84
C ASP A 31 20.90 -15.86 -14.33
N ASP A 32 20.62 -14.69 -13.73
CA ASP A 32 20.89 -14.48 -12.29
C ASP A 32 19.94 -15.37 -11.46
N PRO A 33 20.43 -16.37 -10.69
CA PRO A 33 19.59 -17.37 -10.06
C PRO A 33 18.70 -16.82 -8.94
N ARG A 34 19.03 -15.64 -8.41
CA ARG A 34 18.37 -15.12 -7.22
C ARG A 34 18.35 -13.59 -7.20
N MET A 35 17.21 -13.05 -6.79
CA MET A 35 17.01 -11.63 -6.55
C MET A 35 16.49 -11.40 -5.14
N THR A 36 16.94 -10.34 -4.48
CA THR A 36 16.36 -9.87 -3.21
C THR A 36 15.95 -8.42 -3.36
N ILE A 37 14.71 -8.09 -3.05
CA ILE A 37 14.19 -6.71 -3.00
C ILE A 37 13.94 -6.37 -1.54
N ALA A 38 14.51 -5.28 -1.06
CA ALA A 38 14.44 -4.84 0.33
C ALA A 38 13.95 -3.40 0.45
N VAL A 39 13.28 -3.11 1.57
CA VAL A 39 12.84 -1.78 1.98
C VAL A 39 13.53 -1.47 3.30
N HIS A 40 14.19 -0.32 3.37
CA HIS A 40 14.88 0.18 4.55
C HIS A 40 14.25 1.51 4.98
N LEU A 41 13.66 1.53 6.17
CA LEU A 41 13.16 2.76 6.77
C LEU A 41 14.30 3.52 7.43
N THR A 42 14.15 4.85 7.52
CA THR A 42 15.10 5.72 8.22
C THR A 42 15.22 5.40 9.72
N THR A 43 14.22 4.73 10.29
CA THR A 43 14.21 4.23 11.67
C THR A 43 15.15 3.05 11.90
N GLY A 44 15.72 2.47 10.83
CA GLY A 44 16.59 1.29 10.86
C GLY A 44 15.85 -0.04 10.67
N SER A 45 14.52 -0.01 10.66
CA SER A 45 13.68 -1.17 10.33
C SER A 45 13.84 -1.55 8.85
N SER A 46 13.87 -2.86 8.55
CA SER A 46 13.95 -3.34 7.17
C SER A 46 13.11 -4.60 6.95
N MET A 47 12.67 -4.77 5.71
CA MET A 47 11.95 -5.94 5.20
C MET A 47 12.55 -6.32 3.86
N ALA A 48 12.74 -7.61 3.61
CA ALA A 48 13.25 -8.09 2.34
C ALA A 48 12.46 -9.30 1.86
N VAL A 49 12.32 -9.41 0.54
CA VAL A 49 11.72 -10.57 -0.14
C VAL A 49 12.72 -11.11 -1.15
N THR A 50 12.87 -12.43 -1.18
CA THR A 50 13.79 -13.13 -2.06
C THR A 50 13.02 -13.91 -3.11
N GLY A 51 13.40 -13.76 -4.37
CA GLY A 51 12.93 -14.56 -5.49
C GLY A 51 14.03 -15.49 -6.01
N ARG A 52 13.62 -16.54 -6.74
CA ARG A 52 14.54 -17.44 -7.45
C ARG A 52 14.14 -17.59 -8.90
N LEU A 53 15.11 -17.63 -9.79
CA LEU A 53 14.89 -17.93 -11.19
C LEU A 53 14.49 -19.41 -11.32
N GLY A 54 13.33 -19.66 -11.93
CA GLY A 54 12.86 -20.99 -12.25
C GLY A 54 13.38 -21.45 -13.61
N ASP A 55 13.19 -22.74 -13.90
CA ASP A 55 13.53 -23.34 -15.20
C ASP A 55 12.72 -22.75 -16.37
N ASP A 56 11.64 -22.01 -16.06
CA ASP A 56 10.77 -21.30 -17.00
C ASP A 56 11.23 -19.86 -17.29
N TYR A 57 12.41 -19.46 -16.78
CA TYR A 57 12.95 -18.10 -16.86
C TYR A 57 12.06 -17.04 -16.20
N HIS A 58 11.19 -17.46 -15.28
CA HIS A 58 10.44 -16.55 -14.42
C HIS A 58 11.09 -16.46 -13.04
N MET A 59 11.03 -15.27 -12.43
CA MET A 59 11.46 -15.06 -11.05
C MET A 59 10.31 -15.39 -10.11
N HIS A 60 10.44 -16.50 -9.38
CA HIS A 60 9.47 -17.00 -8.41
C HIS A 60 9.71 -16.34 -7.06
N PHE A 61 8.75 -15.53 -6.61
CA PHE A 61 8.68 -15.00 -5.24
C PHE A 61 7.52 -15.65 -4.47
N SER A 62 7.59 -15.69 -3.15
CA SER A 62 6.43 -16.04 -2.32
C SER A 62 5.36 -14.94 -2.42
N PRO A 63 4.11 -15.23 -2.87
CA PRO A 63 3.07 -14.21 -2.98
C PRO A 63 2.74 -13.52 -1.65
N ALA A 64 2.83 -14.25 -0.53
CA ALA A 64 2.61 -13.71 0.80
C ALA A 64 3.71 -12.73 1.23
N GLU A 65 4.97 -13.04 0.91
CA GLU A 65 6.10 -12.15 1.22
C GLU A 65 6.07 -10.90 0.34
N VAL A 66 5.67 -11.03 -0.94
CA VAL A 66 5.47 -9.88 -1.83
C VAL A 66 4.34 -8.98 -1.30
N SER A 67 3.23 -9.57 -0.84
CA SER A 67 2.14 -8.79 -0.22
C SER A 67 2.63 -8.01 1.02
N ALA A 68 3.43 -8.64 1.88
CA ALA A 68 4.03 -7.97 3.03
C ALA A 68 5.02 -6.87 2.63
N ALA A 69 5.86 -7.11 1.62
CA ALA A 69 6.79 -6.11 1.09
C ALA A 69 6.05 -4.90 0.49
N LEU A 70 4.94 -5.13 -0.22
CA LEU A 70 4.09 -4.07 -0.76
C LEU A 70 3.41 -3.25 0.34
N ALA A 71 2.95 -3.89 1.43
CA ALA A 71 2.42 -3.17 2.60
C ALA A 71 3.50 -2.29 3.27
N TRP A 72 4.72 -2.80 3.39
CA TRP A 72 5.88 -2.02 3.88
C TRP A 72 6.22 -0.84 2.97
N LEU A 73 6.23 -1.04 1.66
CA LEU A 73 6.43 0.03 0.69
C LEU A 73 5.33 1.08 0.78
N THR A 74 4.07 0.68 0.91
CA THR A 74 2.94 1.61 1.08
C THR A 74 3.11 2.45 2.33
N HIS A 75 3.48 1.84 3.46
CA HIS A 75 3.77 2.57 4.69
C HIS A 75 4.93 3.55 4.48
N ALA A 76 6.07 3.09 3.96
CA ALA A 76 7.24 3.93 3.69
C ALA A 76 6.89 5.14 2.80
N VAL A 77 6.13 4.92 1.73
CA VAL A 77 5.67 5.98 0.83
C VAL A 77 4.81 7.01 1.55
N ALA A 78 3.95 6.58 2.46
CA ALA A 78 3.04 7.45 3.18
C ALA A 78 3.73 8.24 4.31
N THR A 79 4.71 7.65 4.99
CA THR A 79 5.23 8.17 6.26
C THR A 79 6.73 8.43 6.30
N ASP A 80 7.51 7.86 5.38
CA ASP A 80 8.96 7.97 5.35
C ASP A 80 9.49 8.21 3.91
N PRO A 81 9.38 9.45 3.40
CA PRO A 81 9.86 9.80 2.06
C PRO A 81 11.33 9.43 1.80
N ARG A 82 12.16 9.44 2.85
CA ARG A 82 13.60 9.17 2.78
C ARG A 82 13.96 7.69 2.94
N ALA A 83 12.97 6.81 3.11
CA ALA A 83 13.18 5.38 3.05
C ALA A 83 13.80 4.95 1.71
N VAL A 84 14.44 3.80 1.72
CA VAL A 84 15.23 3.29 0.60
C VAL A 84 14.64 1.96 0.15
N ILE A 85 14.49 1.79 -1.16
CA ILE A 85 14.30 0.48 -1.79
C ILE A 85 15.65 0.03 -2.36
N ALA A 86 16.03 -1.20 -2.06
CA ALA A 86 17.30 -1.80 -2.45
C ALA A 86 17.07 -3.14 -3.15
N VAL A 87 17.92 -3.48 -4.11
CA VAL A 87 17.87 -4.76 -4.82
C VAL A 87 19.27 -5.38 -4.86
N ILE A 88 19.33 -6.68 -4.62
CA ILE A 88 20.51 -7.54 -4.81
C ILE A 88 20.17 -8.56 -5.88
N ALA A 89 21.04 -8.72 -6.87
CA ALA A 89 21.00 -9.83 -7.82
C ALA A 89 22.27 -10.68 -7.63
N ASP A 90 22.10 -11.93 -7.19
CA ASP A 90 23.18 -12.89 -7.08
C ASP A 90 23.48 -13.43 -8.48
N ARG A 91 24.72 -13.34 -8.94
CA ARG A 91 25.13 -13.75 -10.31
C ARG A 91 25.47 -15.23 -10.42
N ASP A 92 25.56 -15.89 -9.28
CA ASP A 92 25.87 -17.30 -9.15
C ASP A 92 25.10 -17.90 -7.95
N ASP A 93 24.88 -19.22 -8.00
CA ASP A 93 24.17 -19.94 -6.94
C ASP A 93 24.95 -19.97 -5.61
N GLU A 94 26.26 -19.78 -5.68
CA GLU A 94 27.20 -19.83 -4.55
C GLU A 94 27.23 -18.51 -3.76
N ARG A 95 26.64 -17.43 -4.31
CA ARG A 95 26.60 -16.06 -3.78
C ARG A 95 28.00 -15.46 -3.59
N GLU A 96 28.93 -15.88 -4.43
CA GLU A 96 30.29 -15.35 -4.42
C GLU A 96 30.35 -13.99 -5.12
N SER A 97 29.44 -13.75 -6.07
CA SER A 97 29.30 -12.47 -6.75
C SER A 97 27.84 -12.01 -6.82
N ALA A 98 27.62 -10.76 -6.46
CA ALA A 98 26.31 -10.13 -6.51
C ALA A 98 26.43 -8.65 -6.88
N HIS A 99 25.39 -8.13 -7.54
CA HIS A 99 25.26 -6.70 -7.84
C HIS A 99 24.18 -6.07 -6.98
N GLY A 100 24.41 -4.84 -6.53
CA GLY A 100 23.52 -4.09 -5.65
C GLY A 100 23.11 -2.72 -6.18
N TRP A 101 21.83 -2.39 -6.01
CA TRP A 101 21.26 -1.08 -6.36
C TRP A 101 20.35 -0.57 -5.24
N ALA A 102 20.38 0.72 -4.95
CA ALA A 102 19.52 1.33 -3.95
C ALA A 102 19.04 2.71 -4.39
N TRP A 103 17.80 3.05 -4.06
CA TRP A 103 17.15 4.31 -4.43
C TRP A 103 16.31 4.87 -3.29
N PHE A 104 16.22 6.21 -3.19
CA PHE A 104 15.26 6.85 -2.30
C PHE A 104 13.84 6.64 -2.81
N ILE A 105 12.87 6.39 -1.92
CA ILE A 105 11.49 6.09 -2.32
C ILE A 105 10.75 7.32 -2.86
N ASP A 106 11.01 8.51 -2.33
CA ASP A 106 10.33 9.75 -2.72
C ASP A 106 10.74 10.27 -4.09
N THR A 107 12.05 10.35 -4.35
CA THR A 107 12.62 10.87 -5.60
C THR A 107 12.97 9.77 -6.58
N GLY A 108 13.20 8.55 -6.08
CA GLY A 108 13.73 7.44 -6.87
C GLY A 108 15.15 7.67 -7.39
N ASP A 109 15.84 8.67 -6.83
CA ASP A 109 17.26 8.91 -7.08
C ASP A 109 18.09 7.75 -6.52
N ALA A 110 19.06 7.30 -7.31
CA ALA A 110 20.01 6.30 -6.87
C ALA A 110 20.86 6.82 -5.70
N LEU A 111 21.05 5.97 -4.69
CA LEU A 111 21.94 6.28 -3.58
C LEU A 111 23.41 6.27 -4.07
N PRO A 112 24.23 7.22 -3.62
CA PRO A 112 25.67 7.14 -3.78
C PRO A 112 26.22 5.85 -3.17
N ALA A 113 27.21 5.22 -3.81
CA ALA A 113 27.81 3.97 -3.35
C ALA A 113 28.26 4.02 -1.86
N SER A 114 28.79 5.15 -1.40
CA SER A 114 29.20 5.34 0.00
C SER A 114 28.04 5.33 1.01
N ALA A 115 26.84 5.75 0.60
CA ALA A 115 25.64 5.68 1.43
C ALA A 115 25.01 4.29 1.34
N ALA A 116 24.98 3.73 0.13
CA ALA A 116 24.43 2.41 -0.14
C ALA A 116 25.19 1.30 0.58
N SER A 117 26.52 1.38 0.73
CA SER A 117 27.35 0.29 1.28
C SER A 117 26.90 -0.23 2.64
N SER A 118 26.30 0.61 3.49
CA SER A 118 25.76 0.18 4.79
C SER A 118 24.52 -0.73 4.70
N LEU A 119 23.86 -0.78 3.54
CA LEU A 119 22.66 -1.57 3.27
C LEU A 119 22.98 -2.94 2.66
N PHE A 120 24.21 -3.14 2.17
CA PHE A 120 24.60 -4.33 1.44
C PHE A 120 25.72 -5.10 2.16
N PRO A 121 25.74 -6.44 2.05
CA PRO A 121 26.90 -7.22 2.43
C PRO A 121 28.17 -6.82 1.66
N ASP A 122 29.34 -7.02 2.26
CA ASP A 122 30.64 -6.65 1.68
C ASP A 122 30.98 -7.30 0.32
N HIS A 123 30.35 -8.44 -0.01
CA HIS A 123 30.56 -9.16 -1.28
C HIS A 123 29.73 -8.60 -2.44
N VAL A 124 28.81 -7.67 -2.17
CA VAL A 124 27.96 -7.08 -3.20
C VAL A 124 28.70 -5.92 -3.87
N GLU A 125 28.93 -6.03 -5.18
CA GLU A 125 29.42 -4.94 -6.00
C GLU A 125 28.29 -3.92 -6.19
N LEU A 126 28.48 -2.71 -5.64
CA LEU A 126 27.48 -1.66 -5.71
C LEU A 126 27.55 -0.98 -7.07
N LEU A 127 26.51 -1.20 -7.88
CA LEU A 127 26.34 -0.52 -9.15
C LEU A 127 25.59 0.82 -9.00
N GLY A 128 25.26 1.20 -7.75
CA GLY A 128 24.58 2.44 -7.37
C GLY A 128 25.40 3.71 -7.65
N ALA A 129 24.76 4.68 -8.32
CA ALA A 129 25.28 5.93 -8.89
C ALA A 129 26.03 5.86 -10.24
N GLU A 130 26.52 4.69 -10.68
CA GLU A 130 27.17 4.55 -12.00
C GLU A 130 26.17 4.46 -13.17
N GLN A 131 24.93 4.04 -12.89
CA GLN A 131 23.85 3.95 -13.86
C GLN A 131 22.70 4.92 -13.54
N SER A 132 22.98 6.22 -13.46
CA SER A 132 22.01 7.29 -13.19
C SER A 132 20.80 7.37 -14.16
N TRP A 133 20.76 6.53 -15.18
CA TRP A 133 19.64 6.36 -16.11
C TRP A 133 18.57 5.37 -15.61
N VAL A 134 18.89 4.61 -14.56
CA VAL A 134 17.98 3.77 -13.79
C VAL A 134 17.54 4.56 -12.56
N THR A 135 16.71 5.57 -12.77
CA THR A 135 15.95 6.20 -11.68
C THR A 135 14.66 5.42 -11.55
N LEU A 136 14.34 4.97 -10.32
CA LEU A 136 12.94 4.69 -10.03
C LEU A 136 12.23 6.03 -10.18
N ARG A 137 11.05 6.12 -10.78
CA ARG A 137 10.27 7.39 -10.76
C ARG A 137 11.01 8.68 -11.18
N GLY A 138 11.89 8.65 -12.18
CA GLY A 138 12.36 9.88 -12.83
C GLY A 138 11.18 10.71 -13.41
N PRO A 139 11.32 11.53 -14.46
CA PRO A 139 10.16 12.14 -15.12
C PRO A 139 9.19 11.12 -15.78
N ARG A 140 9.38 9.81 -15.55
CA ARG A 140 8.60 8.72 -16.11
C ARG A 140 7.29 8.56 -15.33
N PRO A 141 6.18 8.26 -16.02
CA PRO A 141 4.95 7.88 -15.36
C PRO A 141 5.13 6.62 -14.51
N LEU A 142 4.25 6.42 -13.54
CA LEU A 142 4.18 5.17 -12.77
C LEU A 142 4.11 3.97 -13.73
N VAL A 143 4.75 2.88 -13.33
CA VAL A 143 4.67 1.61 -14.05
C VAL A 143 3.21 1.15 -14.06
N ASP A 144 2.73 0.75 -15.23
CA ASP A 144 1.42 0.15 -15.36
C ASP A 144 1.43 -1.23 -14.69
N THR A 145 0.84 -1.33 -13.51
CA THR A 145 0.73 -2.57 -12.73
C THR A 145 -0.56 -3.34 -13.02
N SER A 146 -1.29 -3.00 -14.09
CA SER A 146 -2.42 -3.80 -14.56
C SER A 146 -1.94 -5.14 -15.15
N ALA A 147 -2.87 -6.07 -15.37
CA ALA A 147 -2.55 -7.35 -15.99
C ALA A 147 -1.85 -7.20 -17.35
N ASP A 148 -2.26 -6.19 -18.13
CA ASP A 148 -1.66 -5.90 -19.45
C ASP A 148 -0.26 -5.28 -19.29
N GLY A 149 -0.10 -4.34 -18.35
CA GLY A 149 1.19 -3.70 -18.08
C GLY A 149 2.25 -4.67 -17.55
N LEU A 150 1.84 -5.69 -16.81
CA LEU A 150 2.72 -6.71 -16.27
C LEU A 150 2.97 -7.90 -17.21
N ALA A 151 2.28 -7.99 -18.35
CA ALA A 151 2.31 -9.17 -19.23
C ALA A 151 3.72 -9.56 -19.68
N TYR A 152 4.60 -8.58 -19.87
CA TYR A 152 5.98 -8.78 -20.33
C TYR A 152 7.02 -8.84 -19.20
N THR A 153 6.60 -8.79 -17.94
CA THR A 153 7.51 -8.95 -16.81
C THR A 153 7.81 -10.44 -16.58
N ALA A 154 9.04 -10.75 -16.17
CA ALA A 154 9.47 -12.09 -15.79
C ALA A 154 8.94 -12.53 -14.40
N LEU A 155 8.03 -11.77 -13.79
CA LEU A 155 7.32 -12.22 -12.60
C LEU A 155 6.37 -13.39 -12.94
N THR A 156 6.12 -14.26 -11.97
CA THR A 156 5.11 -15.30 -12.06
C THR A 156 3.68 -14.73 -11.96
N ASP A 157 2.69 -15.45 -12.48
CA ASP A 157 1.30 -14.96 -12.58
C ASP A 157 0.65 -14.71 -11.21
N ASP A 158 0.99 -15.50 -10.20
CA ASP A 158 0.52 -15.32 -8.81
C ASP A 158 1.09 -14.04 -8.18
N VAL A 159 2.36 -13.74 -8.41
CA VAL A 159 3.00 -12.49 -7.98
C VAL A 159 2.41 -11.29 -8.74
N LYS A 160 2.21 -11.42 -10.06
CA LYS A 160 1.52 -10.40 -10.87
C LYS A 160 0.13 -10.10 -10.32
N ALA A 161 -0.63 -11.13 -9.93
CA ALA A 161 -1.95 -10.96 -9.33
C ALA A 161 -1.91 -10.18 -8.00
N VAL A 162 -0.93 -10.47 -7.13
CA VAL A 162 -0.72 -9.73 -5.87
C VAL A 162 -0.39 -8.25 -6.14
N VAL A 163 0.56 -7.99 -7.04
CA VAL A 163 0.96 -6.62 -7.41
C VAL A 163 -0.21 -5.84 -8.01
N THR A 164 -0.95 -6.44 -8.95
CA THR A 164 -2.14 -5.82 -9.56
C THR A 164 -3.24 -5.58 -8.53
N ALA A 165 -3.46 -6.49 -7.59
CA ALA A 165 -4.46 -6.30 -6.53
C ALA A 165 -4.08 -5.14 -5.60
N HIS A 166 -2.80 -5.01 -5.25
CA HIS A 166 -2.30 -3.93 -4.40
C HIS A 166 -2.31 -2.56 -5.09
N GLY A 167 -1.88 -2.50 -6.36
CA GLY A 167 -1.72 -1.24 -7.10
C GLY A 167 -3.03 -0.63 -7.60
N LYS A 168 -4.13 -1.39 -7.62
CA LYS A 168 -5.46 -0.83 -7.86
C LYS A 168 -5.70 0.23 -6.78
N PRO A 169 -6.09 1.47 -7.14
CA PRO A 169 -6.54 2.43 -6.16
C PRO A 169 -7.53 1.69 -5.29
N GLY A 170 -7.30 1.67 -3.98
CA GLY A 170 -8.33 1.23 -3.06
C GLY A 170 -9.59 1.95 -3.54
N ARG A 171 -10.57 1.18 -4.03
CA ARG A 171 -11.89 1.75 -4.35
C ARG A 171 -12.18 2.59 -3.11
N PRO A 172 -12.35 3.93 -3.21
CA PRO A 172 -12.52 4.77 -2.03
C PRO A 172 -13.51 4.02 -1.19
N ALA A 173 -13.07 3.56 0.00
CA ALA A 173 -13.70 2.41 0.66
C ALA A 173 -15.20 2.57 0.45
N ALA A 174 -15.84 1.60 -0.21
CA ALA A 174 -17.29 1.55 -0.23
C ALA A 174 -17.65 1.42 1.25
N GLY A 175 -17.83 2.59 1.84
CA GLY A 175 -17.36 2.89 3.17
C GLY A 175 -18.42 3.84 3.63
N HIS A 176 -19.45 3.20 4.17
CA HIS A 176 -20.49 3.76 5.00
C HIS A 176 -19.95 5.03 5.65
N ARG A 177 -20.33 6.19 5.11
CA ARG A 177 -20.02 7.46 5.76
C ARG A 177 -21.02 7.58 6.89
N ILE A 178 -20.53 7.40 8.11
CA ILE A 178 -21.29 7.65 9.33
C ILE A 178 -21.03 9.11 9.70
N ALA A 179 -22.04 9.96 9.55
CA ALA A 179 -22.01 11.31 10.07
C ALA A 179 -22.79 11.32 11.39
N LEU A 180 -22.07 11.52 12.50
CA LEU A 180 -22.66 11.78 13.80
C LEU A 180 -23.05 13.25 13.88
N ARG A 181 -24.32 13.54 14.16
CA ARG A 181 -24.80 14.89 14.42
C ARG A 181 -24.99 15.13 15.90
N LEU A 182 -24.81 16.38 16.32
CA LEU A 182 -24.99 16.84 17.70
C LEU A 182 -26.45 16.74 18.21
N ASP A 183 -27.39 16.44 17.32
CA ASP A 183 -28.81 16.19 17.64
C ASP A 183 -29.12 14.71 17.93
N SER A 184 -28.09 13.88 18.15
CA SER A 184 -28.18 12.42 18.35
C SER A 184 -28.71 11.64 17.15
N THR A 185 -28.70 12.24 15.96
CA THR A 185 -29.01 11.55 14.71
C THR A 185 -27.74 11.00 14.07
N VAL A 186 -27.76 9.71 13.71
CA VAL A 186 -26.73 9.10 12.88
C VAL A 186 -27.22 9.05 11.44
N THR A 187 -26.47 9.67 10.52
CA THR A 187 -26.75 9.55 9.08
C THR A 187 -25.74 8.60 8.46
N VAL A 188 -26.23 7.52 7.84
CA VAL A 188 -25.40 6.56 7.10
C VAL A 188 -25.64 6.70 5.60
N HIS A 189 -24.56 6.88 4.84
CA HIS A 189 -24.60 6.87 3.38
C HIS A 189 -24.17 5.51 2.83
N ILE A 190 -25.07 4.83 2.12
CA ILE A 190 -24.87 3.47 1.58
C ILE A 190 -24.94 3.51 0.05
N ASP A 191 -24.02 2.81 -0.61
CA ASP A 191 -24.00 2.66 -2.06
C ASP A 191 -25.25 1.90 -2.54
N ALA A 192 -25.77 2.30 -3.70
CA ALA A 192 -26.95 1.73 -4.34
C ALA A 192 -26.93 0.20 -4.43
N ALA A 193 -25.75 -0.38 -4.72
CA ALA A 193 -25.56 -1.80 -4.90
C ALA A 193 -25.65 -2.58 -3.58
N ASP A 194 -25.32 -1.94 -2.46
CA ASP A 194 -25.23 -2.54 -1.13
C ASP A 194 -26.51 -2.29 -0.30
N VAL A 195 -27.46 -1.50 -0.82
CA VAL A 195 -28.76 -1.22 -0.21
C VAL A 195 -29.51 -2.47 0.26
N PRO A 196 -29.62 -3.56 -0.53
CA PRO A 196 -30.37 -4.73 -0.07
C PRO A 196 -29.74 -5.39 1.16
N ALA A 197 -28.42 -5.57 1.15
CA ALA A 197 -27.70 -6.19 2.26
C ALA A 197 -27.69 -5.29 3.51
N ALA A 198 -27.56 -3.98 3.33
CA ALA A 198 -27.61 -3.04 4.43
C ALA A 198 -29.02 -2.93 5.04
N ARG A 199 -30.07 -3.04 4.23
CA ARG A 199 -31.45 -3.07 4.73
C ARG A 199 -31.67 -4.31 5.60
N ASP A 200 -31.27 -5.48 5.12
CA ASP A 200 -31.42 -6.74 5.88
C ASP A 200 -30.68 -6.64 7.24
N ALA A 201 -29.47 -6.07 7.26
CA ALA A 201 -28.70 -5.88 8.49
C ALA A 201 -29.28 -4.81 9.45
N LEU A 202 -29.92 -3.75 8.91
CA LEU A 202 -30.53 -2.71 9.73
C LEU A 202 -31.91 -3.13 10.28
N GLU A 203 -32.66 -3.93 9.53
CA GLU A 203 -33.92 -4.55 10.01
C GLU A 203 -33.64 -5.56 11.14
N GLU A 204 -32.47 -6.21 11.15
CA GLU A 204 -32.01 -7.03 12.29
C GLU A 204 -31.69 -6.20 13.56
N ILE A 205 -31.42 -4.91 13.40
CA ILE A 205 -31.10 -3.97 14.50
C ILE A 205 -32.37 -3.31 15.06
N GLU A 206 -33.56 -3.53 14.49
CA GLU A 206 -34.85 -3.07 15.06
C GLU A 206 -35.11 -3.72 16.44
N HIS A 207 -34.47 -3.16 17.46
CA HIS A 207 -34.69 -3.36 18.88
C HIS A 207 -35.38 -2.11 19.45
N GLU A 208 -36.11 -2.27 20.57
CA GLU A 208 -37.03 -1.29 21.17
C GLU A 208 -36.47 0.13 21.40
N ASP A 209 -35.14 0.32 21.31
CA ASP A 209 -34.43 1.58 21.58
C ASP A 209 -33.91 2.31 20.32
N PHE A 210 -34.15 1.80 19.11
CA PHE A 210 -33.65 2.38 17.85
C PHE A 210 -34.78 2.55 16.83
N ASP A 211 -35.00 3.78 16.35
CA ASP A 211 -35.89 4.04 15.22
C ASP A 211 -35.06 4.32 13.96
N VAL A 212 -35.31 3.55 12.89
CA VAL A 212 -34.55 3.59 11.63
C VAL A 212 -35.47 4.02 10.49
N ASP A 213 -35.35 5.27 10.03
CA ASP A 213 -36.06 5.75 8.85
C ASP A 213 -35.16 5.68 7.60
N LEU A 214 -35.57 4.90 6.60
CA LEU A 214 -34.80 4.68 5.37
C LEU A 214 -35.42 5.49 4.22
N THR A 215 -34.70 6.51 3.75
CA THR A 215 -35.10 7.25 2.54
C THR A 215 -34.13 7.01 1.39
N THR A 216 -34.67 6.81 0.18
CA THR A 216 -33.86 6.63 -1.03
C THR A 216 -33.90 7.91 -1.88
N ARG A 217 -32.74 8.49 -2.18
CA ARG A 217 -32.63 9.67 -3.05
C ARG A 217 -31.46 9.51 -4.01
N ASP A 218 -31.72 9.73 -5.31
CA ASP A 218 -30.72 9.66 -6.38
C ASP A 218 -29.88 8.36 -6.37
N GLY A 219 -30.53 7.23 -6.07
CA GLY A 219 -29.89 5.91 -6.00
C GLY A 219 -29.14 5.61 -4.70
N HIS A 220 -29.10 6.53 -3.74
CA HIS A 220 -28.43 6.35 -2.46
C HIS A 220 -29.47 6.13 -1.35
N VAL A 221 -29.19 5.26 -0.38
CA VAL A 221 -30.00 5.14 0.84
C VAL A 221 -29.39 6.01 1.92
N ILE A 222 -30.24 6.83 2.51
CA ILE A 222 -29.99 7.61 3.71
C ILE A 222 -30.76 6.92 4.83
N GLY A 223 -30.04 6.23 5.71
CA GLY A 223 -30.59 5.74 6.96
C GLY A 223 -30.48 6.83 8.02
N HIS A 224 -31.62 7.22 8.57
CA HIS A 224 -31.70 8.04 9.78
C HIS A 224 -31.90 7.11 10.96
N ILE A 225 -30.88 6.97 11.80
CA ILE A 225 -31.00 6.22 13.06
C ILE A 225 -31.18 7.24 14.18
N THR A 226 -32.31 7.16 14.89
CA THR A 226 -32.59 7.94 16.09
C THR A 226 -32.37 7.05 17.29
N LEU A 227 -31.43 7.43 18.15
CA LEU A 227 -31.18 6.75 19.42
C LEU A 227 -32.31 7.12 20.40
N GLY A 228 -32.98 6.13 20.98
CA GLY A 228 -33.93 6.32 22.09
C GLY A 228 -33.26 6.87 23.35
N ASP A 229 -34.07 7.20 24.36
CA ASP A 229 -33.62 7.87 25.60
C ASP A 229 -32.34 7.21 26.17
N ALA A 230 -31.28 8.01 26.21
CA ALA A 230 -29.89 7.61 26.37
C ALA A 230 -29.52 7.24 27.82
N ASP A 231 -30.26 6.33 28.46
CA ASP A 231 -29.97 5.88 29.82
C ASP A 231 -29.04 4.65 29.89
N GLY A 232 -28.37 4.29 28.78
CA GLY A 232 -27.50 3.10 28.75
C GLY A 232 -26.40 3.03 27.69
N ALA A 233 -26.11 4.10 26.94
CA ALA A 233 -25.05 4.06 25.94
C ALA A 233 -23.67 4.27 26.56
N GLU A 234 -22.80 3.27 26.48
CA GLU A 234 -21.39 3.35 26.90
C GLU A 234 -20.50 3.67 25.69
N LEU A 235 -19.72 4.75 25.79
CA LEU A 235 -18.71 5.10 24.79
C LEU A 235 -17.55 4.11 24.89
N VAL A 236 -17.16 3.48 23.78
CA VAL A 236 -16.13 2.42 23.77
C VAL A 236 -14.77 2.93 23.26
N SER A 237 -14.75 3.79 22.24
CA SER A 237 -13.52 4.41 21.70
C SER A 237 -13.80 5.57 20.72
N VAL A 238 -12.85 6.47 20.51
CA VAL A 238 -12.84 7.49 19.45
C VAL A 238 -11.49 7.45 18.73
N ASP A 239 -11.48 7.32 17.40
CA ASP A 239 -10.25 7.27 16.58
C ASP A 239 -9.18 6.29 17.13
N ASP A 240 -9.60 5.06 17.44
CA ASP A 240 -8.78 3.99 18.03
C ASP A 240 -8.21 4.28 19.43
N VAL A 241 -8.64 5.37 20.08
CA VAL A 241 -8.35 5.66 21.49
C VAL A 241 -9.47 5.09 22.37
N PRO A 242 -9.19 4.13 23.27
CA PRO A 242 -10.16 3.58 24.21
C PRO A 242 -10.82 4.66 25.06
N ALA A 243 -12.12 4.54 25.35
CA ALA A 243 -12.87 5.58 26.04
C ALA A 243 -12.37 5.87 27.47
N ASP A 244 -11.72 4.90 28.12
CA ASP A 244 -11.05 5.06 29.41
C ASP A 244 -9.72 5.85 29.32
N GLU A 245 -9.15 5.99 28.13
CA GLU A 245 -7.98 6.84 27.85
C GLU A 245 -8.36 8.28 27.41
N LEU A 246 -9.66 8.56 27.26
CA LEU A 246 -10.19 9.88 26.87
C LEU A 246 -10.45 10.83 28.06
N SER A 247 -9.86 10.58 29.23
CA SER A 247 -9.98 11.42 30.45
C SER A 247 -8.60 11.64 31.07
N ASP A 248 -8.18 12.78 31.63
CA ASP A 248 -8.69 14.14 31.80
C ASP A 248 -7.44 15.02 31.77
N ASP A 249 -7.31 15.96 30.82
CA ASP A 249 -6.57 17.23 30.94
C ASP A 249 -6.31 17.82 29.55
N ASP A 250 -7.19 18.73 29.14
CA ASP A 250 -6.82 20.05 28.58
C ASP A 250 -8.10 20.71 28.04
N THR A 251 -9.00 21.06 28.96
CA THR A 251 -9.90 22.19 28.73
C THR A 251 -9.28 23.42 29.37
N ASP A 252 -8.61 24.22 28.55
CA ASP A 252 -8.64 25.68 28.62
C ASP A 252 -8.76 26.26 27.21
#